data_AF-A0A401RKZ0-F1
#
_entry.id   AF-A0A401RKZ0-F1
#
_cell.length_a   1.000
_cell.length_b   1.000
_cell.length_c   1.000
_cell.angle_alpha   90.00
_cell.angle_beta   90.00
_cell.angle_gamma   90.00
#
_symmetry.space_group_name_H-M   'P 1'
#
loop_
_entity.id
_entity.type
_entity.pdbx_description
1 polymer ?
#
loop_
_entity_poly.entity_id
_entity_poly.type
_entity_poly.pdbx_seq_one_letter_code
_entity_poly.pdbx_strand_id
1 'polypeptide(L)'
;MSTADLLVLIFYVVLYRILLPRFYHVFYFYTFGCRLISILIAAVIDCSVWLTVSFSFDRFIIICFQQFRRTYCSLKCATLIIAVIYLLTYCRNLPYYFAILTHHVHNNIQFGCKTNPNIDTSPEWLHTILTPLVPYVCVVLLNLLTIRQVLVASQIRRGFRGSGGEAGDPEMQSRRRALMLLFAASANFIILWITTVGLFLFSRMTYTYFYRDFNDPFAIVNEISRMLRVLNCSTSTCMDALTQARFREELRKAMKYCANMINQFVTVANG
;
A
#
# COMPACT_ATOMS: atom_id res chain seq x y z
N MET A 1 6.57 4.94 -2.36
CA MET A 1 6.02 3.58 -2.47
C MET A 1 6.58 2.70 -1.37
N SER A 2 7.84 2.26 -1.45
CA SER A 2 8.45 1.32 -0.49
C SER A 2 8.44 1.79 0.98
N THR A 3 8.58 3.09 1.24
CA THR A 3 8.42 3.64 2.61
C THR A 3 6.99 3.48 3.13
N ALA A 4 5.97 3.74 2.29
CA ALA A 4 4.58 3.56 2.68
C ALA A 4 4.26 2.08 2.90
N ASP A 5 4.78 1.19 2.05
CA ASP A 5 4.66 -0.26 2.21
C ASP A 5 5.31 -0.74 3.52
N LEU A 6 6.49 -0.20 3.87
CA LEU A 6 7.15 -0.47 5.14
C LEU A 6 6.31 0.03 6.33
N LEU A 7 5.71 1.22 6.22
CA LEU A 7 4.82 1.75 7.24
C LEU A 7 3.57 0.88 7.40
N VAL A 8 3.01 0.31 6.32
CA VAL A 8 1.94 -0.71 6.42
C VAL A 8 2.42 -1.89 7.26
N LEU A 9 3.61 -2.45 6.98
CA LEU A 9 4.13 -3.58 7.73
C LEU A 9 4.36 -3.24 9.22
N ILE A 10 4.90 -2.07 9.52
CA ILE A 10 5.15 -1.65 10.90
C ILE A 10 3.85 -1.41 11.65
N PHE A 11 2.95 -0.57 11.14
CA PHE A 11 1.72 -0.20 11.85
C PHE A 11 0.69 -1.31 11.87
N TYR A 12 0.50 -2.03 10.76
CA TYR A 12 -0.51 -3.08 10.68
C TYR A 12 0.00 -4.40 11.25
N VAL A 13 1.18 -4.88 10.85
CA VAL A 13 1.63 -6.23 11.26
C VAL A 13 2.27 -6.18 12.63
N VAL A 14 3.31 -5.35 12.79
CA VAL A 14 4.10 -5.34 14.02
C VAL A 14 3.30 -4.73 15.16
N LEU A 15 2.82 -3.50 15.01
CA LEU A 15 2.09 -2.81 16.04
C LEU A 15 0.71 -3.44 16.27
N TYR A 16 -0.15 -3.45 15.24
CA TYR A 16 -1.55 -3.82 15.43
C TYR A 16 -1.82 -5.32 15.60
N ARG A 17 -1.10 -6.20 14.90
CA ARG A 17 -1.35 -7.65 14.96
C ARG A 17 -0.46 -8.41 15.95
N ILE A 18 0.76 -7.95 16.21
CA ILE A 18 1.71 -8.66 17.08
C ILE A 18 1.81 -8.02 18.47
N LEU A 19 2.09 -6.72 18.54
CA LEU A 19 2.37 -6.04 19.80
C LEU A 19 1.09 -5.73 20.59
N LEU A 20 0.12 -5.05 19.98
CA LEU A 20 -1.10 -4.61 20.68
C LEU A 20 -1.90 -5.76 21.32
N PRO A 21 -2.09 -6.93 20.68
CA PRO A 21 -2.79 -8.04 21.31
C PRO A 21 -2.00 -8.67 22.47
N ARG A 22 -0.67 -8.58 22.47
CA ARG A 22 0.17 -9.03 23.60
C ARG A 22 0.13 -8.06 24.78
N PHE A 23 -0.03 -6.77 24.51
CA PHE A 23 -0.22 -5.72 25.51
C PHE A 23 -1.70 -5.39 25.73
N TYR A 24 -2.55 -6.42 25.71
CA TYR A 24 -4.02 -6.33 25.77
C TYR A 24 -4.55 -5.42 26.89
N HIS A 25 -3.76 -5.25 27.97
CA HIS A 25 -4.13 -4.48 29.16
C HIS A 25 -3.86 -2.97 29.11
N VAL A 26 -3.11 -2.40 28.14
CA VAL A 26 -2.63 -1.00 28.26
C VAL A 26 -3.19 -0.04 27.20
N PHE A 27 -3.20 -0.41 25.91
CA PHE A 27 -3.53 0.54 24.81
C PHE A 27 -4.74 0.17 23.96
N TYR A 28 -5.03 -1.12 23.78
CA TYR A 28 -6.18 -1.59 22.99
C TYR A 28 -7.52 -1.47 23.74
N PHE A 29 -7.46 -1.19 25.04
CA PHE A 29 -8.64 -1.02 25.89
C PHE A 29 -9.39 0.25 25.47
N TYR A 30 -8.75 1.42 25.35
CA TYR A 30 -9.50 2.66 25.09
C TYR A 30 -9.94 2.83 23.63
N THR A 31 -11.24 3.06 23.40
CA THR A 31 -11.82 3.32 22.07
C THR A 31 -11.09 4.43 21.29
N PHE A 32 -10.56 5.44 21.98
CA PHE A 32 -9.76 6.50 21.36
C PHE A 32 -8.53 5.95 20.62
N GLY A 33 -7.74 5.10 21.27
CA GLY A 33 -6.55 4.48 20.68
C GLY A 33 -6.91 3.57 19.50
N CYS A 34 -7.96 2.77 19.66
CA CYS A 34 -8.45 1.88 18.60
C CYS A 34 -8.85 2.66 17.34
N ARG A 35 -9.61 3.76 17.49
CA ARG A 35 -10.01 4.65 16.38
C ARG A 35 -8.81 5.23 15.65
N LEU A 36 -7.85 5.78 16.40
CA LEU A 36 -6.69 6.45 15.83
C LEU A 36 -5.81 5.48 15.04
N ILE A 37 -5.57 4.29 15.59
CA ILE A 37 -4.78 3.25 14.93
C ILE A 37 -5.48 2.72 13.68
N SER A 38 -6.80 2.50 13.72
CA SER A 38 -7.56 2.05 12.54
C SER A 38 -7.48 3.04 11.37
N ILE A 39 -7.55 4.34 11.63
CA ILE A 39 -7.45 5.37 10.58
C ILE A 39 -6.03 5.48 10.07
N LEU A 40 -5.04 5.44 10.96
CA LEU A 40 -3.65 5.49 10.57
C LEU A 40 -3.32 4.33 9.62
N ILE A 41 -3.79 3.12 9.94
CA ILE A 41 -3.67 1.95 9.08
C ILE A 41 -4.36 2.19 7.72
N ALA A 42 -5.62 2.66 7.73
CA ALA A 42 -6.37 2.90 6.50
C ALA A 42 -5.68 3.95 5.61
N ALA A 43 -5.23 5.07 6.19
CA ALA A 43 -4.52 6.12 5.49
C ALA A 43 -3.19 5.64 4.92
N VAL A 44 -2.41 4.87 5.67
CA VAL A 44 -1.11 4.34 5.21
C VAL A 44 -1.27 3.32 4.08
N ILE A 45 -2.33 2.49 4.13
CA ILE A 45 -2.69 1.58 3.03
C ILE A 45 -3.08 2.40 1.79
N ASP A 46 -3.97 3.38 1.92
CA ASP A 46 -4.37 4.24 0.80
C ASP A 46 -3.18 5.00 0.21
N CYS A 47 -2.26 5.49 1.05
CA CYS A 47 -1.01 6.10 0.62
C CYS A 47 -0.18 5.15 -0.25
N SER A 48 0.00 3.90 0.20
CA SER A 48 0.74 2.88 -0.55
C SER A 48 0.14 2.67 -1.95
N VAL A 49 -1.19 2.55 -2.04
CA VAL A 49 -1.91 2.40 -3.31
C VAL A 49 -1.68 3.59 -4.24
N TRP A 50 -1.95 4.81 -3.77
CA TRP A 50 -1.83 6.01 -4.61
C TRP A 50 -0.38 6.34 -4.98
N LEU A 51 0.59 6.08 -4.10
CA LEU A 51 2.01 6.21 -4.42
C LEU A 51 2.45 5.19 -5.48
N THR A 52 1.82 4.01 -5.53
CA THR A 52 2.07 3.02 -6.59
C THR A 52 1.55 3.54 -7.94
N VAL A 53 0.35 4.12 -7.97
CA VAL A 53 -0.21 4.77 -9.17
C VAL A 53 0.71 5.88 -9.67
N SER A 54 1.12 6.79 -8.79
CA SER A 54 1.99 7.91 -9.14
C SER A 54 3.36 7.45 -9.64
N PHE A 55 3.92 6.38 -9.06
CA PHE A 55 5.18 5.81 -9.52
C PHE A 55 5.06 5.16 -10.90
N SER A 56 3.97 4.44 -11.18
CA SER A 56 3.67 3.92 -12.52
C SER A 56 3.50 5.05 -13.53
N PHE A 57 2.85 6.15 -13.14
CA PHE A 57 2.68 7.32 -14.00
C PHE A 57 4.00 8.02 -14.31
N ASP A 58 4.84 8.27 -13.30
CA ASP A 58 6.17 8.89 -13.48
C ASP A 58 7.03 8.06 -14.45
N ARG A 59 7.06 6.74 -14.27
CA ARG A 59 7.76 5.81 -15.19
C ARG A 59 7.20 5.87 -16.60
N PHE A 60 5.88 5.92 -16.75
CA PHE A 60 5.24 6.04 -18.05
C PHE A 60 5.66 7.34 -18.76
N ILE A 61 5.66 8.48 -18.07
CA ILE A 61 6.11 9.77 -18.63
C ILE A 61 7.59 9.71 -19.03
N ILE A 62 8.48 9.18 -18.17
CA ILE A 62 9.92 9.07 -18.46
C ILE A 62 10.19 8.26 -19.73
N ILE A 63 9.45 7.16 -19.92
CA ILE A 63 9.67 6.22 -21.02
C ILE A 63 9.00 6.69 -22.32
N CYS A 64 7.76 7.18 -22.23
CA CYS A 64 6.96 7.50 -23.41
C CYS A 64 7.14 8.94 -23.88
N PHE A 65 7.49 9.85 -22.97
CA PHE A 65 7.48 11.29 -23.20
C PHE A 65 8.77 11.97 -22.73
N GLN A 66 9.86 11.79 -23.49
CA GLN A 66 11.16 12.36 -23.13
C GLN A 66 11.15 13.90 -23.02
N GLN A 67 10.28 14.58 -23.78
CA GLN A 67 10.16 16.04 -23.77
C GLN A 67 9.59 16.59 -22.44
N PHE A 68 8.72 15.83 -21.76
CA PHE A 68 8.12 16.22 -20.47
C PHE A 68 8.99 15.82 -19.27
N ARG A 69 10.08 15.08 -19.49
CA ARG A 69 11.02 14.62 -18.45
C ARG A 69 11.58 15.77 -17.63
N ARG A 70 11.89 16.93 -18.24
CA ARG A 70 12.46 18.09 -17.53
C ARG A 70 11.47 18.75 -16.58
N THR A 71 10.17 18.72 -16.88
CA THR A 71 9.14 19.38 -16.07
C THR A 71 8.64 18.47 -14.95
N TYR A 72 8.38 17.19 -15.26
CA TYR A 72 7.80 16.25 -14.31
C TYR A 72 8.82 15.55 -13.40
N CYS A 73 10.04 15.26 -13.88
CA CYS A 73 11.06 14.59 -13.05
C CYS A 73 11.89 15.54 -12.17
N SER A 74 11.33 16.68 -11.78
CA SER A 74 11.99 17.55 -10.81
C SER A 74 11.76 17.02 -9.40
N LEU A 75 12.79 17.08 -8.55
CA LEU A 75 12.67 16.67 -7.14
C LEU A 75 11.56 17.44 -6.42
N LYS A 76 11.37 18.72 -6.75
CA LYS A 76 10.34 19.59 -6.14
C LYS A 76 8.93 19.10 -6.48
N CYS A 77 8.67 18.76 -7.74
CA CYS A 77 7.37 18.23 -8.16
C CYS A 77 7.09 16.87 -7.50
N ALA A 78 8.07 15.97 -7.47
CA ALA A 78 7.91 14.67 -6.81
C ALA A 78 7.58 14.82 -5.32
N THR A 79 8.30 15.69 -4.59
CA THR A 79 8.02 15.96 -3.17
C THR A 79 6.62 16.56 -2.97
N LEU A 80 6.21 17.48 -3.83
CA LEU A 80 4.87 18.07 -3.77
C LEU A 80 3.78 17.01 -3.99
N ILE A 81 3.91 16.17 -5.02
CA ILE A 81 2.95 15.10 -5.32
C ILE A 81 2.85 14.13 -4.13
N ILE A 82 3.99 13.72 -3.56
CA ILE A 82 4.02 12.84 -2.40
C ILE A 82 3.30 13.49 -1.21
N ALA A 83 3.60 14.76 -0.91
CA ALA A 83 2.98 15.48 0.20
C ALA A 83 1.45 15.62 0.00
N VAL A 84 1.01 15.93 -1.21
CA VAL A 84 -0.41 16.02 -1.56
C VAL A 84 -1.10 14.66 -1.41
N ILE A 85 -0.48 13.56 -1.85
CA ILE A 85 -1.05 12.22 -1.68
C ILE A 85 -1.24 11.89 -0.21
N TYR A 86 -0.22 12.12 0.64
CA TYR A 86 -0.35 11.92 2.08
C TYR A 86 -1.50 12.77 2.64
N LEU A 87 -1.52 14.07 2.35
CA LEU A 87 -2.56 14.96 2.88
C LEU A 87 -3.97 14.50 2.48
N LEU A 88 -4.18 14.20 1.20
CA LEU A 88 -5.48 13.79 0.67
C LEU A 88 -5.95 12.45 1.27
N THR A 89 -5.07 11.47 1.41
CA THR A 89 -5.43 10.15 1.96
C THR A 89 -5.75 10.26 3.46
N TYR A 90 -5.02 11.06 4.23
CA TYR A 90 -5.34 11.33 5.63
C TYR A 90 -6.67 12.08 5.77
N CYS A 91 -6.89 13.15 5.01
CA CYS A 91 -8.15 13.90 5.02
C CYS A 91 -9.34 13.02 4.62
N ARG A 92 -9.17 12.14 3.63
CA ARG A 92 -10.21 11.19 3.19
C ARG A 92 -10.54 10.15 4.25
N ASN A 93 -9.57 9.71 5.04
CA ASN A 93 -9.78 8.71 6.08
C ASN A 93 -10.25 9.30 7.42
N LEU A 94 -10.13 10.62 7.61
CA LEU A 94 -10.53 11.31 8.84
C LEU A 94 -12.03 11.16 9.18
N PRO A 95 -12.98 11.26 8.22
CA PRO A 95 -14.40 11.03 8.51
C PRO A 95 -14.70 9.66 9.12
N TYR A 96 -13.91 8.62 8.78
CA TYR A 96 -14.07 7.29 9.37
C TYR A 96 -13.79 7.27 10.88
N TYR A 97 -13.10 8.28 11.43
CA TYR A 97 -12.95 8.45 12.89
C TYR A 97 -14.29 8.51 13.61
N PHE A 98 -15.21 9.29 13.05
CA PHE A 98 -16.53 9.50 13.60
C PHE A 98 -17.47 8.31 13.30
N ALA A 99 -17.14 7.51 12.29
CA ALA A 99 -17.87 6.32 11.89
C ALA A 99 -17.61 5.09 12.78
N ILE A 100 -16.52 5.10 13.54
CA ILE A 100 -16.12 3.98 14.39
C ILE A 100 -16.73 4.16 15.79
N LEU A 101 -17.58 3.23 16.21
CA LEU A 101 -18.23 3.20 17.53
C LEU A 101 -17.43 2.36 18.54
N THR A 102 -17.81 2.49 19.81
CA THR A 102 -17.31 1.68 20.93
C THR A 102 -17.80 0.24 20.79
N HIS A 103 -16.96 -0.74 21.10
CA HIS A 103 -17.37 -2.15 21.00
C HIS A 103 -18.07 -2.64 22.27
N HIS A 104 -17.53 -2.29 23.44
CA HIS A 104 -18.13 -2.59 24.75
C HIS A 104 -18.04 -1.38 25.69
N VAL A 105 -18.96 -1.27 26.64
CA VAL A 105 -18.86 -0.31 27.74
C VAL A 105 -18.91 -1.11 29.04
N HIS A 106 -17.87 -1.02 29.86
CA HIS A 106 -17.84 -1.67 31.17
C HIS A 106 -17.37 -0.65 32.22
N ASN A 107 -18.15 -0.48 33.30
CA ASN A 107 -17.92 0.52 34.34
C ASN A 107 -17.66 1.95 33.82
N ASN A 108 -18.49 2.46 32.90
CA ASN A 108 -18.34 3.77 32.23
C ASN A 108 -17.07 3.96 31.37
N ILE A 109 -16.27 2.91 31.17
CA ILE A 109 -15.10 2.95 30.30
C ILE A 109 -15.43 2.25 28.98
N GLN A 110 -15.04 2.89 27.87
CA GLN A 110 -15.34 2.46 26.51
C GLN A 110 -14.20 1.59 25.95
N PHE A 111 -14.56 0.36 25.57
CA PHE A 111 -13.64 -0.67 25.15
C PHE A 111 -13.71 -1.02 23.68
N GLY A 112 -12.54 -1.10 23.04
CA GLY A 112 -12.40 -1.52 21.65
C GLY A 112 -13.11 -0.62 20.63
N CYS A 113 -13.16 -1.07 19.38
CA CYS A 113 -13.83 -0.35 18.31
C CYS A 113 -14.59 -1.25 17.34
N LYS A 114 -15.75 -0.77 16.87
CA LYS A 114 -16.64 -1.44 15.91
C LYS A 114 -17.12 -0.43 14.86
N THR A 115 -17.23 -0.84 13.61
CA THR A 115 -17.77 0.05 12.56
C THR A 115 -19.28 0.24 12.76
N ASN A 116 -19.77 1.49 12.62
CA ASN A 116 -21.20 1.78 12.66
C ASN A 116 -21.90 1.18 11.43
N PRO A 117 -22.87 0.26 11.60
CA PRO A 117 -23.61 -0.34 10.49
C PRO A 117 -24.55 0.65 9.77
N ASN A 118 -24.90 1.79 10.40
CA ASN A 118 -25.89 2.73 9.87
C ASN A 118 -25.31 3.78 8.90
N ILE A 119 -23.98 3.80 8.70
CA ILE A 119 -23.34 4.69 7.69
C ILE A 119 -23.44 4.07 6.29
N ASP A 120 -23.80 2.79 6.19
CA ASP A 120 -23.85 2.03 4.95
C ASP A 120 -25.11 2.30 4.09
N THR A 121 -25.97 3.25 4.43
CA THR A 121 -27.26 3.51 3.75
C THR A 121 -27.24 4.62 2.68
N SER A 122 -26.12 5.32 2.48
CA SER A 122 -25.98 6.41 1.48
C SER A 122 -25.28 5.90 0.18
N PRO A 123 -25.20 6.68 -0.92
CA PRO A 123 -24.44 6.31 -2.14
C PRO A 123 -22.90 6.23 -1.94
N GLU A 124 -22.42 6.11 -0.70
CA GLU A 124 -21.03 5.84 -0.33
C GLU A 124 -20.49 4.52 -0.89
N TRP A 125 -21.35 3.54 -1.20
CA TRP A 125 -20.93 2.26 -1.78
C TRP A 125 -20.20 2.42 -3.13
N LEU A 126 -20.62 3.39 -3.94
CA LEU A 126 -19.96 3.72 -5.22
C LEU A 126 -18.54 4.18 -4.95
N HIS A 127 -18.36 5.08 -3.98
CA HIS A 127 -17.05 5.54 -3.57
C HIS A 127 -16.20 4.38 -3.02
N THR A 128 -16.79 3.46 -2.24
CA THR A 128 -16.06 2.30 -1.68
C THR A 128 -15.61 1.30 -2.76
N ILE A 129 -16.33 1.13 -3.86
CA ILE A 129 -15.93 0.27 -5.00
C ILE A 129 -14.96 1.00 -5.93
N LEU A 130 -15.24 2.26 -6.26
CA LEU A 130 -14.41 3.06 -7.18
C LEU A 130 -13.03 3.35 -6.60
N THR A 131 -12.95 3.52 -5.28
CA THR A 131 -11.69 3.81 -4.58
C THR A 131 -10.59 2.81 -4.87
N PRO A 132 -10.80 1.49 -4.72
CA PRO A 132 -9.79 0.50 -5.08
C PRO A 132 -9.72 0.30 -6.61
N LEU A 133 -10.86 0.30 -7.31
CA LEU A 133 -10.93 0.01 -8.75
C LEU A 133 -10.15 1.01 -9.63
N VAL A 134 -10.26 2.31 -9.35
CA VAL A 134 -9.63 3.38 -10.14
C VAL A 134 -8.10 3.23 -10.13
N PRO A 135 -7.42 3.18 -8.96
CA PRO A 135 -6.00 2.88 -8.87
C PRO A 135 -5.57 1.63 -9.66
N TYR A 136 -6.34 0.54 -9.61
CA TYR A 136 -5.99 -0.69 -10.35
C TYR A 136 -6.00 -0.48 -11.85
N VAL A 137 -7.08 0.09 -12.38
CA VAL A 137 -7.22 0.33 -13.81
C VAL A 137 -6.10 1.25 -14.28
N CYS A 138 -5.79 2.31 -13.50
CA CYS A 138 -4.68 3.20 -13.80
C CYS A 138 -3.32 2.47 -13.85
N VAL A 139 -2.97 1.68 -12.83
CA VAL A 139 -1.69 0.97 -12.78
C VAL A 139 -1.55 -0.02 -13.94
N VAL A 140 -2.60 -0.79 -14.24
CA VAL A 140 -2.60 -1.75 -15.36
C VAL A 140 -2.37 -1.04 -16.67
N LEU A 141 -3.17 0.00 -16.97
CA LEU A 141 -3.07 0.72 -18.23
C LEU A 141 -1.69 1.36 -18.39
N LEU A 142 -1.19 2.06 -17.35
CA LEU A 142 0.12 2.71 -17.39
C LEU A 142 1.25 1.70 -17.58
N ASN A 143 1.22 0.56 -16.88
CA ASN A 143 2.24 -0.47 -17.02
C ASN A 143 2.19 -1.16 -18.39
N LEU A 144 0.99 -1.44 -18.93
CA LEU A 144 0.82 -2.01 -20.27
C LEU A 144 1.34 -1.07 -21.36
N LEU A 145 1.00 0.21 -21.29
CA LEU A 145 1.46 1.22 -22.24
C LEU A 145 2.98 1.37 -22.18
N THR A 146 3.55 1.39 -20.97
CA THR A 146 5.00 1.45 -20.75
C THR A 146 5.71 0.28 -21.42
N ILE A 147 5.20 -0.95 -21.24
CA ILE A 147 5.79 -2.15 -21.85
C ILE A 147 5.70 -2.07 -23.38
N ARG A 148 4.54 -1.72 -23.93
CA ARG A 148 4.36 -1.60 -25.39
C ARG A 148 5.39 -0.65 -25.98
N GLN A 149 5.59 0.51 -25.38
CA GLN A 149 6.57 1.50 -25.86
C GLN A 149 8.01 1.00 -25.77
N VAL A 150 8.38 0.30 -24.68
CA VAL A 150 9.72 -0.30 -24.58
C VAL A 150 9.93 -1.41 -25.60
N LEU A 151 8.91 -2.25 -25.87
CA LEU A 151 9.00 -3.30 -26.89
C LEU A 151 9.16 -2.70 -28.28
N VAL A 152 8.35 -1.70 -28.65
CA VAL A 152 8.46 -1.01 -29.94
C VAL A 152 9.83 -0.35 -30.09
N ALA A 153 10.30 0.39 -29.08
CA ALA A 153 11.62 1.00 -29.11
C ALA A 153 12.75 -0.03 -29.23
N SER A 154 12.60 -1.21 -28.61
CA SER A 154 13.57 -2.30 -28.72
C SER A 154 13.59 -2.95 -30.11
N GLN A 155 12.43 -3.08 -30.75
CA GLN A 155 12.32 -3.64 -32.10
C GLN A 155 12.92 -2.68 -33.13
N ILE A 156 12.62 -1.39 -33.03
CA ILE A 156 13.18 -0.36 -33.92
C ILE A 156 14.71 -0.32 -33.81
N ARG A 157 15.27 -0.31 -32.58
CA ARG A 157 16.72 -0.37 -32.36
C ARG A 157 17.38 -1.65 -32.88
N ARG A 158 16.69 -2.79 -32.83
CA ARG A 158 17.17 -4.05 -33.43
C ARG A 158 17.18 -3.98 -34.95
N GLY A 159 16.16 -3.37 -35.56
CA GLY A 159 16.10 -3.16 -37.01
C GLY A 159 17.25 -2.29 -37.55
N PHE A 160 17.65 -1.25 -36.80
CA PHE A 160 18.79 -0.40 -37.18
C PHE A 160 20.17 -1.04 -36.95
N ARG A 161 20.28 -2.12 -36.15
CA ARG A 161 21.57 -2.72 -35.77
C ARG A 161 22.09 -3.80 -36.73
N GLY A 162 21.30 -4.20 -37.74
CA GLY A 162 21.70 -5.19 -38.73
C GLY A 162 21.95 -6.58 -38.14
N SER A 163 21.97 -7.59 -39.01
CA SER A 163 22.09 -9.03 -38.66
C SER A 163 23.44 -9.45 -38.02
N GLY A 164 24.30 -8.52 -37.61
CA GLY A 164 25.71 -8.77 -37.26
C GLY A 164 26.07 -8.65 -35.77
N GLY A 165 25.10 -8.51 -34.87
CA GLY A 165 25.36 -8.38 -33.43
C GLY A 165 24.52 -9.34 -32.60
N GLU A 166 24.93 -10.61 -32.51
CA GLU A 166 24.25 -11.66 -31.72
C GLU A 166 24.23 -11.40 -30.20
N ALA A 167 25.00 -10.44 -29.70
CA ALA A 167 24.92 -10.03 -28.30
C ALA A 167 23.73 -9.08 -28.11
N GLY A 168 22.58 -9.64 -27.70
CA GLY A 168 21.45 -8.86 -27.24
C GLY A 168 21.90 -7.84 -26.19
N ASP A 169 21.53 -6.58 -26.38
CA ASP A 169 21.91 -5.46 -25.50
C ASP A 169 21.60 -5.81 -24.02
N PRO A 170 22.63 -6.08 -23.19
CA PRO A 170 22.45 -6.56 -21.82
C PRO A 170 21.77 -5.49 -20.95
N GLU A 171 21.94 -4.22 -21.28
CA GLU A 171 21.27 -3.10 -20.62
C GLU A 171 19.76 -3.11 -20.94
N MET A 172 19.39 -3.32 -22.21
CA MET A 172 17.97 -3.40 -22.59
C MET A 172 17.29 -4.66 -22.03
N GLN A 173 18.00 -5.79 -21.98
CA GLN A 173 17.47 -7.04 -21.45
C GLN A 173 17.26 -6.98 -19.93
N SER A 174 18.20 -6.38 -19.20
CA SER A 174 18.04 -6.10 -17.77
C SER A 174 16.91 -5.11 -17.50
N ARG A 175 16.80 -4.04 -18.31
CA ARG A 175 15.67 -3.09 -18.24
C ARG A 175 14.33 -3.76 -18.50
N ARG A 176 14.24 -4.67 -19.47
CA ARG A 176 13.02 -5.45 -19.76
C ARG A 176 12.67 -6.41 -18.63
N ARG A 177 13.65 -7.11 -18.04
CA ARG A 177 13.44 -7.97 -16.86
C ARG A 177 12.94 -7.17 -15.66
N ALA A 178 13.52 -6.00 -15.41
CA ALA A 178 13.05 -5.10 -14.35
C ALA A 178 11.61 -4.64 -14.59
N LEU A 179 11.23 -4.31 -15.83
CA LEU A 179 9.85 -3.95 -16.16
C LEU A 179 8.87 -5.13 -16.01
N MET A 180 9.26 -6.33 -16.43
CA MET A 180 8.44 -7.54 -16.22
C MET A 180 8.27 -7.87 -14.73
N LEU A 181 9.31 -7.64 -13.92
CA LEU A 181 9.23 -7.82 -12.46
C LEU A 181 8.23 -6.83 -11.83
N LEU A 182 8.24 -5.56 -12.25
CA LEU A 182 7.25 -4.58 -11.82
C LEU A 182 5.83 -4.90 -12.30
N PHE A 183 5.70 -5.47 -13.50
CA PHE A 183 4.41 -5.94 -13.99
C PHE A 183 3.90 -7.11 -13.14
N ALA A 184 4.76 -8.07 -12.81
CA ALA A 184 4.41 -9.16 -11.90
C ALA A 184 4.04 -8.63 -10.50
N ALA A 185 4.74 -7.61 -9.99
CA ALA A 185 4.42 -6.95 -8.72
C ALA A 185 3.04 -6.28 -8.75
N SER A 186 2.72 -5.57 -9.84
CA SER A 186 1.41 -4.92 -10.01
C SER A 186 0.28 -5.90 -10.35
N ALA A 187 0.56 -7.03 -10.99
CA ALA A 187 -0.39 -8.11 -11.18
C ALA A 187 -0.70 -8.82 -9.85
N ASN A 188 0.33 -9.04 -9.02
CA ASN A 188 0.19 -9.55 -7.66
C ASN A 188 -0.65 -8.60 -6.80
N PHE A 189 -0.43 -7.29 -6.91
CA PHE A 189 -1.25 -6.26 -6.29
C PHE A 189 -2.74 -6.42 -6.62
N ILE A 190 -3.09 -6.68 -7.88
CA ILE A 190 -4.47 -6.85 -8.33
C ILE A 190 -5.10 -8.12 -7.74
N ILE A 191 -4.40 -9.25 -7.83
CA ILE A 191 -4.90 -10.55 -7.32
C ILE A 191 -5.14 -10.48 -5.82
N LEU A 192 -4.29 -9.77 -5.08
CA LEU A 192 -4.36 -9.69 -3.63
C LEU A 192 -5.42 -8.69 -3.13
N TRP A 193 -5.82 -7.73 -3.97
CA TRP A 193 -6.86 -6.77 -3.64
C TRP A 193 -8.25 -7.15 -4.16
N ILE A 194 -8.36 -7.92 -5.24
CA ILE A 194 -9.65 -8.36 -5.79
C ILE A 194 -10.44 -9.20 -4.79
N THR A 195 -9.76 -9.94 -3.92
CA THR A 195 -10.37 -10.69 -2.81
C THR A 195 -11.03 -9.76 -1.80
N THR A 196 -10.41 -8.62 -1.50
CA THR A 196 -10.95 -7.60 -0.59
C THR A 196 -12.18 -6.92 -1.20
N VAL A 197 -12.12 -6.56 -2.48
CA VAL A 197 -13.27 -5.96 -3.19
C VAL A 197 -14.42 -6.97 -3.33
N GLY A 198 -14.10 -8.23 -3.69
CA GLY A 198 -15.08 -9.31 -3.81
C GLY A 198 -15.80 -9.60 -2.50
N LEU A 199 -15.08 -9.61 -1.37
CA LEU A 199 -15.68 -9.73 -0.04
C LEU A 199 -16.61 -8.57 0.31
N PHE A 200 -16.20 -7.33 0.02
CA PHE A 200 -17.03 -6.16 0.27
C PHE A 200 -18.34 -6.22 -0.53
N LEU A 201 -18.26 -6.60 -1.80
CA LEU A 201 -19.43 -6.83 -2.64
C LEU A 201 -20.30 -7.97 -2.10
N PHE A 202 -19.68 -9.09 -1.72
CA PHE A 202 -20.39 -10.24 -1.16
C PHE A 202 -21.15 -9.86 0.12
N SER A 203 -20.48 -9.22 1.08
CA SER A 203 -21.12 -8.79 2.34
C SER A 203 -22.27 -7.83 2.12
N ARG A 204 -22.18 -7.00 1.09
CA ARG A 204 -23.23 -6.07 0.71
C ARG A 204 -24.43 -6.78 0.09
N MET A 205 -24.19 -7.74 -0.79
CA MET A 205 -25.24 -8.52 -1.46
C MET A 205 -26.01 -9.43 -0.49
N THR A 206 -25.32 -9.98 0.52
CA THR A 206 -25.93 -10.89 1.49
C THR A 206 -26.47 -10.20 2.75
N TYR A 207 -26.31 -8.88 2.88
CA TYR A 207 -26.63 -8.11 4.09
C TYR A 207 -26.01 -8.67 5.38
N THR A 208 -24.92 -9.43 5.29
CA THR A 208 -24.21 -10.01 6.43
C THR A 208 -23.06 -9.11 6.84
N TYR A 209 -23.34 -8.21 7.79
CA TYR A 209 -22.36 -7.28 8.35
C TYR A 209 -21.72 -7.76 9.66
N PHE A 210 -22.23 -8.86 10.23
CA PHE A 210 -21.80 -9.38 11.52
C PHE A 210 -21.39 -10.84 11.43
N TYR A 211 -20.19 -11.11 11.91
CA TYR A 211 -19.68 -12.45 12.18
C TYR A 211 -20.39 -12.98 13.43
N ARG A 212 -20.96 -14.18 13.37
CA ARG A 212 -21.55 -14.82 14.55
C ARG A 212 -20.48 -15.46 15.44
N ASP A 213 -19.41 -15.98 14.83
CA ASP A 213 -18.30 -16.67 15.50
C ASP A 213 -17.01 -16.64 14.67
N PHE A 214 -15.86 -16.98 15.28
CA PHE A 214 -14.56 -17.08 14.59
C PHE A 214 -14.50 -18.21 13.54
N ASN A 215 -15.40 -19.20 13.64
CA ASN A 215 -15.55 -20.28 12.66
C ASN A 215 -16.48 -19.91 11.49
N ASP A 216 -17.03 -18.70 11.47
CA ASP A 216 -17.81 -18.21 10.35
C ASP A 216 -16.92 -18.15 9.09
N PRO A 217 -17.29 -18.82 7.98
CA PRO A 217 -16.56 -18.73 6.72
C PRO A 217 -16.30 -17.29 6.29
N PHE A 218 -17.23 -16.37 6.55
CA PHE A 218 -17.05 -14.96 6.22
C PHE A 218 -15.92 -14.30 7.05
N ALA A 219 -15.77 -14.66 8.33
CA ALA A 219 -14.68 -14.19 9.19
C ALA A 219 -13.33 -14.66 8.67
N ILE A 220 -13.25 -15.95 8.30
CA ILE A 220 -12.04 -16.58 7.79
C ILE A 220 -11.60 -15.92 6.47
N VAL A 221 -12.52 -15.75 5.52
CA VAL A 221 -12.19 -15.15 4.22
C VAL A 221 -11.79 -13.68 4.38
N ASN A 222 -12.42 -12.93 5.28
CA ASN A 222 -12.04 -11.55 5.60
C ASN A 222 -10.63 -11.44 6.19
N GLU A 223 -10.26 -12.33 7.11
CA GLU A 223 -8.90 -12.37 7.65
C GLU A 223 -7.88 -12.79 6.59
N ILE A 224 -8.18 -13.78 5.74
CA ILE A 224 -7.34 -14.17 4.61
C ILE A 224 -7.13 -12.98 3.66
N SER A 225 -8.20 -12.25 3.33
CA SER A 225 -8.10 -11.09 2.42
C SER A 225 -7.27 -9.96 3.00
N ARG A 226 -7.37 -9.71 4.32
CA ARG A 226 -6.50 -8.78 5.03
C ARG A 226 -5.03 -9.23 4.98
N MET A 227 -4.75 -10.51 5.18
CA MET A 227 -3.39 -11.06 5.09
C MET A 227 -2.81 -10.94 3.68
N LEU A 228 -3.61 -11.26 2.65
CA LEU A 228 -3.23 -11.12 1.24
C LEU A 228 -2.87 -9.67 0.90
N ARG A 229 -3.65 -8.69 1.38
CA ARG A 229 -3.36 -7.27 1.18
C ARG A 229 -2.01 -6.84 1.77
N VAL A 230 -1.63 -7.40 2.91
CA VAL A 230 -0.32 -7.14 3.55
C VAL A 230 0.81 -7.82 2.81
N LEU A 231 0.58 -9.06 2.34
CA LEU A 231 1.56 -9.82 1.58
C LEU A 231 2.03 -9.02 0.36
N ASN A 232 1.11 -8.32 -0.31
CA ASN A 232 1.43 -7.43 -1.42
C ASN A 232 2.48 -6.36 -1.04
N CYS A 233 2.28 -5.63 0.07
CA CYS A 233 3.22 -4.61 0.54
C CYS A 233 4.59 -5.20 0.91
N SER A 234 4.62 -6.45 1.40
CA SER A 234 5.87 -7.15 1.67
C SER A 234 6.61 -7.50 0.38
N THR A 235 5.90 -7.97 -0.65
CA THR A 235 6.51 -8.35 -1.94
C THR A 235 7.09 -7.13 -2.66
N SER A 236 6.37 -6.01 -2.69
CA SER A 236 6.87 -4.76 -3.29
C SER A 236 8.11 -4.24 -2.56
N THR A 237 8.08 -4.24 -1.22
CA THR A 237 9.23 -3.83 -0.40
C THR A 237 10.45 -4.72 -0.63
N CYS A 238 10.27 -6.05 -0.66
CA CYS A 238 11.36 -7.00 -0.94
C CYS A 238 11.93 -6.80 -2.34
N MET A 239 11.07 -6.58 -3.35
CA MET A 239 11.53 -6.29 -4.71
C MET A 239 12.37 -5.01 -4.77
N ASP A 240 11.94 -3.94 -4.10
CA ASP A 240 12.71 -2.70 -4.05
C ASP A 240 14.02 -2.87 -3.26
N ALA A 241 14.02 -3.67 -2.19
CA ALA A 241 15.24 -3.99 -1.45
C ALA A 241 16.27 -4.75 -2.30
N LEU A 242 15.83 -5.68 -3.14
CA LEU A 242 16.70 -6.45 -4.01
C LEU A 242 17.20 -5.62 -5.20
N THR A 243 16.34 -4.77 -5.77
CA THR A 243 16.63 -4.06 -7.02
C THR A 243 17.24 -2.67 -6.84
N GLN A 244 16.92 -1.96 -5.75
CA GLN A 244 17.34 -0.56 -5.55
C GLN A 244 18.44 -0.43 -4.49
N ALA A 245 19.67 -0.11 -4.92
CA ALA A 245 20.79 0.10 -4.00
C ALA A 245 20.54 1.27 -3.02
N ARG A 246 19.95 2.35 -3.51
CA ARG A 246 19.63 3.54 -2.71
C ARG A 246 18.62 3.26 -1.59
N PHE A 247 17.64 2.38 -1.84
CA PHE A 247 16.70 1.95 -0.80
C PHE A 247 17.41 1.20 0.33
N ARG A 248 18.36 0.32 0.00
CA ARG A 248 19.15 -0.41 1.01
C ARG A 248 19.98 0.51 1.89
N GLU A 249 20.55 1.57 1.32
CA GLU A 249 21.33 2.55 2.08
C GLU A 249 20.46 3.33 3.08
N GLU A 250 19.33 3.85 2.62
CA GLU A 250 18.40 4.60 3.48
C GLU A 250 17.78 3.69 4.57
N LEU A 251 17.44 2.44 4.23
CA LEU A 251 16.98 1.46 5.22
C LEU A 251 18.03 1.20 6.31
N ARG A 252 19.31 1.05 5.94
CA ARG A 252 20.41 0.89 6.90
C ARG A 252 20.57 2.12 7.80
N LYS A 253 20.44 3.33 7.25
CA LYS A 253 20.48 4.57 8.04
C LYS A 253 19.34 4.62 9.05
N ALA A 254 18.12 4.31 8.61
CA ALA A 254 16.94 4.26 9.48
C ALA A 254 17.08 3.22 10.60
N MET A 255 17.56 2.01 10.27
CA MET A 255 17.81 0.97 11.29
C MET A 255 18.86 1.40 12.32
N LYS A 256 19.96 2.02 11.88
CA LYS A 256 20.99 2.56 12.81
C LYS A 256 20.41 3.65 13.70
N TYR A 257 19.60 4.55 13.15
CA TYR A 257 18.93 5.60 13.92
C TYR A 257 17.99 5.02 14.98
N CYS A 258 17.14 4.05 14.60
CA CYS A 258 16.25 3.38 15.54
C CYS A 258 17.01 2.63 16.64
N ALA A 259 18.09 1.92 16.29
CA ALA A 259 18.93 1.21 17.27
C ALA A 259 19.57 2.18 18.28
N ASN A 260 20.07 3.32 17.80
CA ASN A 260 20.65 4.36 18.67
C ASN A 260 19.60 4.97 19.60
N MET A 261 18.39 5.22 19.08
CA MET A 261 17.29 5.77 19.88
C MET A 261 16.81 4.77 20.94
N ILE A 262 16.72 3.47 20.61
CA ILE A 262 16.39 2.42 21.59
C ILE A 262 17.48 2.34 22.66
N ASN A 263 18.76 2.36 22.27
CA ASN A 263 19.87 2.37 23.24
C ASN A 263 19.79 3.58 24.18
N GLN A 264 19.46 4.77 23.66
CA GLN A 264 19.27 5.96 24.49
C GLN A 264 18.10 5.80 25.47
N PHE A 265 16.96 5.27 25.01
CA PHE A 265 15.82 4.98 25.89
C PHE A 265 16.16 3.94 26.98
N VAL A 266 16.91 2.90 26.65
CA VAL A 266 17.36 1.89 27.61
C VAL A 266 18.35 2.47 28.62
N THR A 267 19.27 3.33 28.19
CA THR A 267 20.21 4.00 29.11
C THR A 267 19.52 5.00 30.03
N VAL A 268 18.44 5.66 29.58
CA VAL A 268 17.64 6.59 30.40
C VAL A 268 16.70 5.85 31.34
N ALA A 269 16.22 4.66 30.97
CA ALA A 269 15.35 3.85 31.84
C ALA A 269 16.11 3.08 32.94
N ASN A 270 17.43 2.91 32.79
CA ASN A 270 18.29 2.20 33.74
C ASN A 270 19.15 3.13 34.63
N GLY A 271 18.96 4.44 34.56
CA GLY A 271 19.62 5.45 35.41
C GLY A 271 18.61 6.18 36.27
#